data_AF-A0A4S2H7X5-F1
#
_entry.id   AF-A0A4S2H7X5-F1
#
_cell.length_a   1.000
_cell.length_b   1.000
_cell.length_c   1.000
_cell.angle_alpha   90.00
_cell.angle_beta   90.00
_cell.angle_gamma   90.00
#
_symmetry.space_group_name_H-M   'P 1'
#
loop_
_entity.id
_entity.type
_entity.pdbx_description
1 polymer ?
#
loop_
_entity_poly.entity_id
_entity_poly.type
_entity_poly.pdbx_seq_one_letter_code
_entity_poly.pdbx_strand_id
1 'polypeptide(L)'
;MLLLQEIKKIVKSVPYLIFVAAVVIGLFSQGVFRFQDALLEEPQPGGNYGFKYEEIPEIIMSAALQALLAEFGGNDYITYPIGFIKHVKLSEGKRQKMAEILSEITGADKKQFCRK
;
A
#
# COMPACT_ATOMS: atom_id res chain seq x y z
N MET A 1 -16.39 26.99 34.69
CA MET A 1 -16.74 26.08 33.57
C MET A 1 -17.83 26.69 32.71
N LEU A 2 -17.56 27.85 32.08
CA LEU A 2 -18.56 28.57 31.26
C LEU A 2 -18.83 27.87 29.93
N LEU A 3 -17.78 27.31 29.33
CA LEU A 3 -17.86 26.59 28.06
C LEU A 3 -18.83 25.40 28.11
N LEU A 4 -18.80 24.60 29.19
CA LEU A 4 -19.75 23.47 29.36
C LEU A 4 -21.20 23.93 29.53
N GLN A 5 -21.43 25.08 30.17
CA GLN A 5 -22.78 25.61 30.34
C GLN A 5 -23.35 26.12 29.01
N GLU A 6 -22.52 26.76 28.19
CA GLU A 6 -22.91 27.20 26.85
C GLU A 6 -23.14 26.03 25.88
N ILE A 7 -22.28 24.99 25.91
CA ILE A 7 -22.52 23.74 25.15
C ILE A 7 -23.88 23.14 25.53
N LYS A 8 -24.20 23.07 26.83
CA LYS A 8 -25.47 22.49 27.30
C LYS A 8 -26.70 23.28 26.84
N LYS A 9 -26.58 24.60 26.67
CA LYS A 9 -27.65 25.45 26.11
C LYS A 9 -27.84 25.17 24.62
N ILE A 10 -26.75 25.07 23.86
CA ILE A 10 -26.79 24.80 22.41
C ILE A 10 -27.38 23.43 22.13
N VAL A 11 -26.96 22.40 22.86
CA VAL A 11 -27.47 21.02 22.70
C VAL A 11 -28.98 20.92 22.99
N LYS A 12 -29.51 21.78 23.87
CA LYS A 12 -30.94 21.85 24.18
C LYS A 12 -31.73 22.79 23.27
N SER A 13 -31.08 23.50 22.35
CA SER A 13 -31.75 24.46 21.49
C SER A 13 -32.60 23.75 20.43
N VAL A 14 -33.81 24.28 20.19
CA VAL A 14 -34.73 23.77 19.18
C VAL A 14 -34.11 23.63 17.78
N PRO A 15 -33.39 24.63 17.21
CA PRO A 15 -32.81 24.48 15.88
C PRO A 15 -31.75 23.38 15.83
N TYR A 16 -30.95 23.22 16.89
CA TYR A 16 -29.97 22.15 16.98
C TYR A 16 -30.64 20.77 17.01
N LEU A 17 -31.71 20.60 17.78
CA LEU A 17 -32.45 19.33 17.83
C LEU A 17 -33.08 18.97 16.48
N ILE A 18 -33.64 19.94 15.76
CA ILE A 18 -34.19 19.73 14.40
C ILE A 18 -33.07 19.30 13.45
N PHE A 19 -31.91 19.97 13.50
CA PHE A 19 -30.75 19.62 12.69
C PHE A 19 -30.27 18.19 12.98
N VAL A 20 -30.12 17.83 14.25
CA VAL A 20 -29.72 16.47 14.66
C VAL A 20 -30.75 15.44 14.19
N ALA A 21 -32.04 15.72 14.33
CA ALA A 21 -33.10 14.82 13.85
C ALA A 21 -33.02 14.60 12.34
N ALA A 22 -32.82 15.66 11.55
CA ALA A 22 -32.65 15.56 10.10
C ALA A 22 -31.42 14.73 9.72
N VAL A 23 -30.28 14.92 10.40
CA VAL A 23 -29.07 14.13 10.20
C VAL A 23 -29.32 12.65 10.54
N VAL A 24 -29.94 12.36 11.68
CA VAL A 24 -30.23 10.98 12.11
C VAL A 24 -31.17 10.30 11.11
N ILE A 25 -32.22 10.98 10.64
CA ILE A 25 -33.14 10.46 9.62
C ILE A 25 -32.40 10.19 8.30
N GLY A 26 -31.54 11.11 7.86
CA GLY A 26 -30.73 10.94 6.66
C GLY A 26 -29.80 9.73 6.74
N LEU A 27 -29.08 9.57 7.87
CA LEU A 27 -28.21 8.42 8.13
C LEU A 27 -29.00 7.11 8.22
N PHE A 28 -30.19 7.14 8.85
CA PHE A 28 -31.07 5.97 8.94
C PHE A 28 -31.59 5.53 7.57
N SER A 29 -31.98 6.49 6.72
CA SER A 29 -32.41 6.24 5.34
C SER A 29 -31.32 5.59 4.49
N GLN A 30 -30.06 5.97 4.72
CA GLN A 30 -28.89 5.38 4.06
C GLN A 30 -28.46 4.03 4.64
N GLY A 31 -29.16 3.52 5.66
CA GLY A 31 -28.83 2.25 6.30
C GLY A 31 -27.56 2.30 7.15
N VAL A 32 -27.04 3.47 7.50
CA VAL A 32 -25.80 3.61 8.32
C VAL A 32 -25.95 2.95 9.69
N PHE A 33 -27.16 2.93 10.24
CA PHE A 33 -27.47 2.27 11.51
C PHE A 33 -27.85 0.78 11.36
N ARG A 34 -27.71 0.20 10.16
CA ARG A 34 -27.86 -1.25 9.94
C ARG A 34 -26.57 -1.97 10.30
N PHE A 35 -26.30 -2.06 11.61
CA PHE A 35 -25.16 -2.81 12.14
C PHE A 35 -25.34 -4.35 12.09
N GLN A 36 -26.35 -4.81 11.34
CA GLN A 36 -26.78 -6.20 11.26
C GLN A 36 -26.33 -6.86 9.94
N ASP A 37 -25.77 -6.09 9.02
CA ASP A 37 -25.33 -6.61 7.74
C ASP A 37 -24.14 -7.55 7.96
N ALA A 38 -24.38 -8.83 7.68
CA ALA A 38 -23.47 -9.96 7.67
C ALA A 38 -22.43 -9.95 8.81
N LEU A 39 -22.80 -10.54 9.96
CA LEU A 39 -21.78 -11.13 10.83
C LEU A 39 -20.87 -11.97 9.93
N LEU A 40 -19.58 -11.60 9.88
CA LEU A 40 -18.60 -12.31 9.07
C LEU A 40 -18.62 -13.77 9.50
N GLU A 41 -19.15 -14.64 8.64
CA GLU A 41 -19.17 -16.08 8.88
C GLU A 41 -17.74 -16.61 8.72
N GLU A 42 -17.38 -17.57 9.58
CA GLU A 42 -16.09 -18.22 9.49
C GLU A 42 -15.96 -18.93 8.13
N PRO A 43 -14.81 -18.83 7.45
CA PRO A 43 -14.64 -19.47 6.16
C PRO A 43 -14.81 -20.99 6.27
N GLN A 44 -15.71 -21.53 5.44
CA GLN A 44 -15.97 -22.96 5.32
C GLN A 44 -14.99 -23.60 4.33
N PRO A 45 -14.51 -24.83 4.58
CA PRO A 45 -13.70 -25.57 3.62
C PRO A 45 -14.40 -25.68 2.25
N GLY A 46 -13.71 -25.28 1.18
CA GLY A 46 -14.26 -25.30 -0.18
C GLY A 46 -15.12 -24.08 -0.55
N GLY A 47 -15.26 -23.09 0.35
CA GLY A 47 -15.86 -21.80 0.02
C GLY A 47 -15.00 -20.99 -0.95
N ASN A 48 -15.66 -20.21 -1.82
CA ASN A 48 -14.98 -19.29 -2.72
C ASN A 48 -14.80 -17.93 -2.03
N TYR A 49 -13.57 -17.65 -1.59
CA TYR A 49 -13.18 -16.39 -0.95
C TYR A 49 -12.36 -15.49 -1.88
N GLY A 50 -12.55 -15.65 -3.19
CA GLY A 50 -11.78 -14.97 -4.22
C GLY A 50 -10.42 -15.61 -4.47
N PHE A 51 -9.52 -14.83 -5.05
CA PHE A 51 -8.18 -15.27 -5.41
C PHE A 51 -7.15 -14.60 -4.51
N LYS A 52 -6.19 -15.37 -4.02
CA LYS A 52 -4.95 -14.82 -3.46
C LYS A 52 -3.87 -14.89 -4.53
N TYR A 53 -2.99 -13.91 -4.54
CA TYR A 53 -1.73 -14.04 -5.27
C TYR A 53 -0.92 -15.12 -4.57
N GLU A 54 -0.46 -16.10 -5.34
CA GLU A 54 0.49 -17.09 -4.85
C GLU A 54 1.90 -16.60 -5.13
N GLU A 55 2.73 -16.59 -4.09
CA GLU A 55 4.12 -16.21 -4.22
C GLU A 55 4.93 -17.38 -4.77
N ILE A 56 4.93 -17.53 -6.10
CA ILE A 56 5.69 -18.57 -6.79
C ILE A 56 7.14 -18.08 -6.96
N PRO A 57 8.13 -18.65 -6.23
CA PRO A 57 9.48 -18.10 -6.18
C PRO A 57 10.17 -18.04 -7.54
N GLU A 58 9.94 -19.02 -8.40
CA GLU A 58 10.52 -19.11 -9.74
C GLU A 58 10.10 -17.95 -10.65
N ILE A 59 8.84 -17.52 -10.52
CA ILE A 59 8.28 -16.40 -11.29
C ILE A 59 8.75 -15.08 -10.69
N ILE A 60 8.69 -14.94 -9.36
CA ILE A 60 9.03 -13.69 -8.67
C ILE A 60 10.52 -13.39 -8.81
N MET A 61 11.39 -14.38 -8.61
CA MET A 61 12.84 -14.17 -8.64
C MET A 61 13.33 -13.82 -10.06
N SER A 62 12.79 -14.49 -11.09
CA SER A 62 13.15 -14.20 -12.48
C SER A 62 12.68 -12.80 -12.91
N ALA A 63 11.45 -12.41 -12.55
CA ALA A 63 10.95 -11.07 -12.82
C ALA A 63 11.74 -9.99 -12.07
N ALA A 64 12.07 -10.22 -10.80
CA ALA A 64 12.87 -9.29 -10.00
C ALA A 64 14.29 -9.11 -10.58
N LEU A 65 14.92 -10.20 -11.03
CA LEU A 65 16.24 -10.14 -11.66
C LEU A 65 16.20 -9.37 -12.99
N GLN A 66 15.16 -9.58 -13.81
CA GLN A 66 14.97 -8.83 -15.06
C GLN A 66 14.82 -7.32 -14.80
N ALA A 67 14.01 -6.94 -13.80
CA ALA A 67 13.85 -5.56 -13.40
C ALA A 67 15.19 -4.95 -12.94
N LEU A 68 15.94 -5.67 -12.10
CA LEU A 68 17.25 -5.21 -11.61
C LEU A 68 18.26 -5.02 -12.74
N LEU A 69 18.27 -5.89 -13.76
CA LEU A 69 19.13 -5.75 -14.93
C LEU A 69 18.79 -4.49 -15.74
N ALA A 70 17.50 -4.15 -15.87
CA ALA A 70 17.08 -2.93 -16.55
C ALA A 70 17.51 -1.66 -15.78
N GLU A 71 17.33 -1.65 -14.46
CA GLU A 71 17.79 -0.56 -13.59
C GLU A 71 19.32 -0.39 -13.64
N PHE A 72 20.06 -1.51 -13.66
CA PHE A 72 21.51 -1.49 -13.79
C PHE A 72 21.97 -0.90 -15.13
N GLY A 73 21.32 -1.28 -16.23
CA GLY A 73 21.59 -0.77 -17.57
C GLY A 73 21.35 0.75 -17.67
N GLY A 74 20.25 1.24 -17.10
CA GLY A 74 19.92 2.67 -17.06
C GLY A 74 20.68 3.48 -16.00
N ASN A 75 21.34 2.81 -15.05
CA ASN A 75 21.86 3.38 -13.81
C ASN A 75 20.82 4.28 -13.11
N ASP A 76 19.57 3.82 -13.09
CA ASP A 76 18.44 4.53 -12.50
C ASP A 76 17.62 3.54 -11.69
N TYR A 77 17.68 3.69 -10.36
CA TYR A 77 17.09 2.75 -9.41
C TYR A 77 15.91 3.40 -8.70
N ILE A 78 14.76 2.75 -8.72
CA ILE A 78 13.54 3.25 -8.09
C ILE A 78 13.53 2.82 -6.62
N THR A 79 13.43 3.79 -5.72
CA THR A 79 13.45 3.55 -4.27
C THR A 79 12.32 4.27 -3.56
N TYR A 80 11.98 3.81 -2.35
CA TYR A 80 10.89 4.36 -1.52
C TYR A 80 11.35 4.67 -0.09
N PRO A 81 12.36 5.53 0.13
CA PRO A 81 12.97 5.74 1.45
C PRO A 81 11.99 6.26 2.51
N ILE A 82 10.93 6.98 2.09
CA ILE A 82 9.89 7.54 2.98
C ILE A 82 8.49 7.40 2.37
N GLY A 83 8.27 6.36 1.56
CA GLY A 83 6.98 6.14 0.86
C GLY A 83 6.77 6.99 -0.40
N PHE A 84 7.75 7.82 -0.78
CA PHE A 84 7.75 8.53 -2.07
C PHE A 84 8.77 7.92 -3.03
N ILE A 85 8.41 7.87 -4.32
CA ILE A 85 9.30 7.43 -5.40
C ILE A 85 10.52 8.36 -5.44
N LYS A 86 11.71 7.77 -5.36
CA LYS A 86 12.97 8.45 -5.54
C LYS A 86 13.87 7.64 -6.49
N HIS A 87 14.29 8.32 -7.55
CA HIS A 87 15.28 7.82 -8.49
C HIS A 87 16.69 8.06 -7.96
N VAL A 88 17.50 7.00 -7.87
CA VAL A 88 18.88 7.06 -7.37
C VAL A 88 19.82 6.58 -8.46
N LYS A 89 20.84 7.40 -8.76
CA LYS A 89 21.96 6.99 -9.62
C LYS A 89 23.12 6.51 -8.79
N LEU A 90 23.72 5.37 -9.15
CA LEU A 90 24.89 4.86 -8.44
C LEU A 90 26.17 5.50 -8.97
N SER A 91 27.13 5.72 -8.07
CA SER A 91 28.50 6.07 -8.44
C SER A 91 29.19 4.86 -9.05
N GLU A 92 30.25 5.09 -9.84
CA GLU A 92 30.99 4.01 -10.53
C GLU A 92 31.47 2.91 -9.57
N GLY A 93 31.95 3.26 -8.38
CA GLY A 93 32.34 2.26 -7.38
C GLY A 93 31.17 1.40 -6.86
N LYS A 94 29.97 1.98 -6.75
CA LYS A 94 28.76 1.22 -6.37
C LYS A 94 28.22 0.39 -7.54
N ARG A 95 28.35 0.89 -8.77
CA ARG A 95 28.02 0.11 -9.98
C ARG A 95 28.91 -1.11 -10.12
N GLN A 96 30.19 -0.99 -9.80
CA GLN A 96 31.12 -2.13 -9.84
C GLN A 96 30.72 -3.23 -8.84
N LYS A 97 30.27 -2.85 -7.65
CA LYS A 97 29.70 -3.78 -6.66
C LYS A 97 28.41 -4.41 -7.15
N MET A 98 27.53 -3.64 -7.78
CA MET A 98 26.30 -4.17 -8.36
C MET A 98 26.59 -5.19 -9.47
N ALA A 99 27.61 -4.95 -10.31
CA ALA A 99 28.04 -5.91 -11.32
C ALA A 99 28.59 -7.21 -10.72
N GLU A 100 29.22 -7.16 -9.54
CA GLU A 100 29.66 -8.36 -8.81
C GLU A 100 28.45 -9.18 -8.33
N ILE A 101 27.44 -8.52 -7.75
CA ILE A 101 26.20 -9.17 -7.29
C ILE A 101 25.47 -9.82 -8.47
N LEU A 102 25.35 -9.11 -9.60
CA LEU A 102 24.71 -9.66 -10.80
C LEU A 102 25.47 -10.86 -11.36
N SER A 103 26.81 -10.83 -11.33
CA SER A 103 27.66 -11.95 -11.73
C SER A 103 27.45 -13.18 -10.83
N GLU A 104 27.32 -12.98 -9.52
CA GLU A 104 27.05 -14.05 -8.56
C GLU A 104 25.66 -14.70 -8.79
N ILE A 105 24.64 -13.87 -9.04
CA ILE A 105 23.27 -14.37 -9.24
C ILE A 105 23.11 -15.08 -10.59
N THR A 106 23.71 -14.55 -11.65
CA THR A 106 23.53 -15.06 -13.02
C THR A 106 24.55 -16.11 -13.44
N GLY A 107 25.66 -16.23 -12.71
CA GLY A 107 26.82 -17.02 -13.14
C GLY A 107 27.57 -16.45 -14.36
N ALA A 108 27.17 -15.27 -14.86
CA ALA A 108 27.81 -14.62 -15.99
C ALA A 108 29.10 -13.89 -15.57
N ASP A 109 30.07 -13.76 -16.49
CA ASP A 109 31.33 -13.06 -16.19
C ASP A 109 31.07 -11.56 -15.98
N LYS A 110 31.66 -10.99 -14.92
CA LYS A 110 31.53 -9.57 -14.55
C LYS A 110 31.84 -8.62 -15.71
N LYS A 111 32.77 -9.00 -16.61
CA LYS A 111 33.15 -8.20 -17.78
C LYS A 111 31.99 -7.95 -18.74
N GLN A 112 30.96 -8.81 -18.73
CA GLN A 112 29.77 -8.63 -19.56
C GLN A 112 28.94 -7.43 -19.09
N PHE A 113 28.90 -7.17 -17.78
CA PHE A 113 28.18 -6.03 -17.20
C PHE A 113 29.00 -4.74 -17.19
N CYS A 114 30.33 -4.84 -17.14
CA CYS A 114 31.25 -3.70 -17.17
C CYS A 114 31.63 -3.24 -18.58
N ARG A 115 31.16 -3.92 -19.63
CA ARG A 115 31.46 -3.57 -21.02
C ARG A 115 30.66 -2.32 -21.40
N LYS A 116 31.37 -1.24 -21.72
CA LYS A 116 30.83 -0.05 -22.39
C LYS A 116 30.54 -0.34 -23.85
#